data_AF-A0A8T5LN80-F1
#
_entry.id   AF-A0A8T5LN80-F1
#
_cell.length_a   1.000
_cell.length_b   1.000
_cell.length_c   1.000
_cell.angle_alpha   90.00
_cell.angle_beta   90.00
_cell.angle_gamma   90.00
#
_symmetry.space_group_name_H-M   'P 1'
#
loop_
_entity.id
_entity.type
_entity.pdbx_description
1 polymer ?
#
loop_
_entity_poly.entity_id
_entity_poly.type
_entity_poly.pdbx_seq_one_letter_code
_entity_poly.pdbx_strand_id
1 'polypeptide(L)'
;MRDRGSLLIVFVVLLLVLIASSVYAVKVDQEVLNALDDDEEVSVIVVLKDEPIKDRGNVNVVSTGKNERLEIRREMIREVQDDVLERLNIKENNREQERFISNSNNSNSNKKEDLTNNGRTSVASTEDYDFDLKHRYSVVNGFSGKVTKAGLEKLLEDNLVEKVEV
;
A
#
# COMPACT_ATOMS: atom_id res chain seq x y z
N MET A 1 50.26 11.59 26.52
CA MET A 1 49.57 12.31 25.41
C MET A 1 49.22 11.34 24.27
N ARG A 2 48.67 10.16 24.54
CA ARG A 2 48.50 9.10 23.51
C ARG A 2 47.05 8.69 23.22
N ASP A 3 46.06 9.11 24.01
CA ASP A 3 44.68 8.56 23.90
C ASP A 3 43.64 9.53 23.33
N ARG A 4 44.04 10.77 22.98
CA ARG A 4 43.11 11.77 22.42
C ARG A 4 42.63 11.42 21.00
N GLY A 5 43.43 10.67 20.24
CA GLY A 5 43.06 10.21 18.90
C GLY A 5 42.00 9.11 18.91
N SER A 6 42.10 8.17 19.85
CA SER A 6 41.17 7.04 19.96
C SER A 6 39.76 7.49 20.35
N LEU A 7 39.65 8.49 21.24
CA LEU A 7 38.35 9.04 21.64
C LEU A 7 37.63 9.73 20.47
N LEU A 8 38.37 10.39 19.59
CA LEU A 8 37.82 11.07 18.42
C LEU A 8 37.28 10.05 17.40
N ILE A 9 38.00 8.95 17.17
CA ILE A 9 37.55 7.88 16.26
C ILE A 9 36.26 7.23 16.76
N VAL A 10 36.18 6.90 18.06
CA VAL A 10 34.96 6.32 18.65
C VAL A 10 33.78 7.30 18.50
N PHE A 11 34.01 8.59 18.71
CA PHE A 11 32.98 9.62 18.55
C PHE A 11 32.49 9.75 17.11
N VAL A 12 33.39 9.68 16.12
CA VAL A 12 33.03 9.73 14.68
C VAL A 12 32.26 8.49 14.25
N VAL A 13 32.65 7.30 14.72
CA VAL A 13 31.93 6.05 14.43
C VAL A 13 30.53 6.09 15.05
N LEU A 14 30.41 6.54 16.30
CA LEU A 14 29.11 6.70 16.96
C LEU A 14 28.22 7.71 16.23
N LEU A 15 28.79 8.83 15.78
CA LEU A 15 28.07 9.86 15.02
C LEU A 15 27.58 9.29 13.67
N LEU A 16 28.41 8.53 12.95
CA LEU A 16 28.02 7.88 11.69
C LEU A 16 26.86 6.90 11.88
N VAL A 17 26.85 6.14 12.98
CA VAL A 17 25.74 5.23 13.31
C VAL A 17 24.45 6.01 13.58
N LEU A 18 24.53 7.16 14.26
CA LEU A 18 23.36 8.00 14.54
C LEU A 18 22.80 8.69 13.29
N ILE A 19 23.66 9.08 12.34
CA ILE A 19 23.20 9.74 11.10
C ILE A 19 22.55 8.73 10.14
N ALA A 20 22.99 7.47 10.15
CA ALA A 20 22.44 6.40 9.31
C ALA A 20 20.98 6.05 9.67
N SER A 21 20.50 6.43 10.86
CA SER A 21 19.12 6.19 11.31
C SER A 21 18.15 7.32 10.94
N SER A 22 18.50 8.22 10.03
CA SER A 22 17.58 9.24 9.52
C SER A 22 16.51 8.59 8.63
N VAL A 23 15.51 7.99 9.29
CA VAL A 23 14.29 7.48 8.66
C VAL A 23 13.65 8.63 7.88
N TYR A 24 13.42 8.44 6.59
CA TYR A 24 12.64 9.39 5.79
C TYR A 24 11.21 9.33 6.31
N ALA A 25 10.84 10.29 7.15
CA ALA A 25 9.48 10.37 7.67
C ALA A 25 8.51 10.63 6.51
N VAL A 26 7.73 9.62 6.16
CA VAL A 26 6.53 9.78 5.34
C VAL A 26 5.64 10.82 6.01
N LYS A 27 5.07 11.74 5.23
CA LYS A 27 4.17 12.77 5.76
C LYS A 27 2.83 12.13 6.09
N VAL A 28 2.51 12.04 7.36
CA VAL A 28 1.19 11.59 7.86
C VAL A 28 0.45 12.77 8.41
N ASP A 29 -0.79 12.95 7.98
CA ASP A 29 -1.66 13.97 8.57
C ASP A 29 -2.00 13.56 10.02
N GLN A 30 -1.84 14.49 10.97
CA GLN A 30 -2.04 14.22 12.40
C GLN A 30 -3.44 13.68 12.71
N GLU A 31 -4.42 14.02 11.88
CA GLU A 31 -5.79 13.52 11.98
C GLU A 31 -5.88 12.00 11.80
N VAL A 32 -5.04 11.41 10.93
CA VAL A 32 -4.95 9.94 10.75
C VAL A 32 -4.49 9.27 12.03
N LEU A 33 -3.45 9.83 12.67
CA LEU A 33 -2.89 9.28 13.91
C LEU A 33 -3.88 9.38 15.07
N ASN A 34 -4.55 10.53 15.19
CA ASN A 34 -5.55 10.73 16.24
C ASN A 34 -6.76 9.80 16.03
N ALA A 35 -7.21 9.61 14.79
CA ALA A 35 -8.32 8.70 14.48
C ALA A 35 -7.98 7.24 14.80
N LEU A 36 -6.73 6.81 14.57
CA LEU A 36 -6.28 5.44 14.90
C LEU A 36 -6.08 5.16 16.40
N ASP A 37 -6.04 6.20 17.24
CA ASP A 37 -6.03 6.00 18.69
C ASP A 37 -7.45 5.71 19.22
N ASP A 38 -8.48 6.22 18.54
CA ASP A 38 -9.89 6.03 18.89
C ASP A 38 -10.52 4.82 18.17
N ASP A 39 -10.10 4.55 16.93
CA ASP A 39 -10.63 3.51 16.05
C ASP A 39 -9.52 2.50 15.63
N GLU A 40 -9.89 1.22 15.47
CA GLU A 40 -8.95 0.18 14.98
C GLU A 40 -8.52 0.40 13.52
N GLU A 41 -9.33 1.14 12.76
CA GLU A 41 -9.17 1.38 11.32
C GLU A 41 -9.58 2.81 10.96
N VAL A 42 -8.79 3.46 10.09
CA VAL A 42 -9.12 4.78 9.55
C VAL A 42 -9.13 4.76 8.03
N SER A 43 -10.04 5.52 7.42
CA SER A 43 -10.06 5.68 5.95
C SER A 43 -8.97 6.66 5.54
N VAL A 44 -8.15 6.28 4.58
CA VAL A 44 -7.03 7.09 4.11
C VAL A 44 -6.92 7.08 2.59
N ILE A 45 -6.30 8.13 2.08
CA ILE A 45 -5.72 8.22 0.74
C ILE A 45 -4.21 8.13 0.91
N VAL A 46 -3.61 7.14 0.26
CA VAL A 46 -2.17 6.94 0.19
C VAL A 46 -1.69 7.49 -1.15
N VAL A 47 -0.82 8.50 -1.09
CA VAL A 47 -0.16 9.10 -2.24
C VAL A 47 1.25 8.53 -2.33
N LEU A 48 1.58 7.97 -3.48
CA LEU A 48 2.88 7.40 -3.80
C LEU A 48 3.70 8.41 -4.61
N LYS A 49 5.02 8.30 -4.52
CA LYS A 49 5.93 9.19 -5.25
C LYS A 49 5.72 9.04 -6.75
N ASP A 50 5.52 10.17 -7.41
CA ASP A 50 5.61 10.29 -8.87
C ASP A 50 7.11 10.42 -9.25
N GLU A 51 7.94 9.43 -8.92
CA GLU A 51 9.33 9.48 -9.38
C GLU A 51 9.36 9.39 -10.91
N PRO A 52 9.92 10.39 -11.62
CA PRO A 52 10.17 10.23 -13.04
C PRO A 52 11.17 9.09 -13.14
N ILE A 53 10.84 8.03 -13.89
CA ILE A 53 11.76 6.92 -14.13
C ILE A 53 13.02 7.50 -14.76
N LYS A 54 14.03 7.81 -13.94
CA LYS A 54 15.23 8.51 -14.40
C LYS A 54 16.23 7.56 -15.06
N ASP A 55 16.09 6.24 -14.87
CA ASP A 55 17.17 5.30 -15.24
C ASP A 55 16.72 3.95 -15.83
N ARG A 56 15.51 3.83 -16.42
CA ARG A 56 15.29 2.73 -17.39
C ARG A 56 15.82 3.20 -18.73
N GLY A 57 17.13 2.97 -18.91
CA GLY A 57 18.03 3.63 -19.86
C GLY A 57 17.48 3.97 -21.24
N ASN A 58 17.83 5.18 -21.72
CA ASN A 58 17.80 5.59 -23.12
C ASN A 58 16.62 5.02 -23.96
N VAL A 59 15.40 5.05 -23.40
CA VAL A 59 14.23 4.91 -24.24
C VAL A 59 14.20 6.18 -25.10
N ASN A 60 14.69 6.05 -26.32
CA ASN A 60 14.48 7.01 -27.39
C ASN A 60 12.97 7.08 -27.59
N VAL A 61 12.28 7.89 -26.77
CA VAL A 61 10.86 8.22 -26.90
C VAL A 61 10.75 9.11 -28.13
N VAL A 62 10.89 8.48 -29.30
CA VAL A 62 10.56 9.03 -30.61
C VAL A 62 9.08 9.35 -30.56
N SER A 63 8.74 10.61 -30.28
CA SER A 63 7.48 11.29 -30.57
C SER A 63 6.22 10.41 -30.70
N THR A 64 5.98 9.52 -29.74
CA THR A 64 4.77 8.74 -29.66
C THR A 64 3.65 9.65 -29.17
N GLY A 65 2.46 9.50 -29.75
CA GLY A 65 1.33 10.42 -29.57
C GLY A 65 0.93 10.59 -28.10
N LYS A 66 0.23 11.70 -27.78
CA LYS A 66 -0.18 12.02 -26.40
C LYS A 66 -0.88 10.86 -25.67
N ASN A 67 -1.64 10.04 -26.39
CA ASN A 67 -2.37 8.90 -25.82
C ASN A 67 -1.44 7.79 -25.36
N GLU A 68 -0.41 7.45 -26.14
CA GLU A 68 0.55 6.39 -25.82
C GLU A 68 1.36 6.74 -24.55
N ARG A 69 1.71 8.01 -24.38
CA ARG A 69 2.36 8.49 -23.15
C ARG A 69 1.47 8.33 -21.91
N LEU A 70 0.16 8.49 -22.05
CA LEU A 70 -0.79 8.31 -20.94
C LEU A 70 -0.98 6.83 -20.60
N GLU A 71 -1.01 5.96 -21.60
CA GLU A 71 -1.09 4.50 -21.41
C GLU A 71 0.17 3.98 -20.71
N ILE A 72 1.36 4.38 -21.17
CA ILE A 72 2.63 4.04 -20.51
C ILE A 72 2.62 4.56 -19.06
N ARG A 73 2.18 5.79 -18.81
CA ARG A 73 2.08 6.33 -17.44
C ARG A 73 1.14 5.53 -16.55
N ARG A 74 -0.03 5.14 -17.05
CA ARG A 74 -1.00 4.32 -16.29
C ARG A 74 -0.41 2.97 -15.92
N GLU A 75 0.31 2.35 -16.84
CA GLU A 75 0.97 1.07 -16.57
C GLU A 75 2.06 1.20 -15.51
N MET A 76 2.88 2.25 -15.58
CA MET A 76 3.90 2.53 -14.55
C MET A 76 3.27 2.80 -13.18
N ILE A 77 2.20 3.59 -13.12
CA ILE A 77 1.43 3.83 -11.89
C ILE A 77 0.90 2.52 -11.33
N ARG A 78 0.39 1.64 -12.20
CA ARG A 78 -0.15 0.34 -11.81
C ARG A 78 0.95 -0.56 -11.23
N GLU A 79 2.10 -0.65 -11.88
CA GLU A 79 3.27 -1.42 -11.43
C GLU A 79 3.72 -0.98 -10.03
N VAL A 80 3.83 0.34 -9.80
CA VAL A 80 4.24 0.90 -8.50
C VAL A 80 3.21 0.63 -7.41
N GLN A 81 1.92 0.79 -7.71
CA GLN A 81 0.86 0.48 -6.76
C GLN A 81 0.81 -1.01 -6.41
N ASP A 82 1.01 -1.89 -7.39
CA ASP A 82 1.02 -3.34 -7.17
C ASP A 82 2.18 -3.73 -6.24
N ASP A 83 3.39 -3.18 -6.45
CA ASP A 83 4.55 -3.43 -5.58
C ASP A 83 4.33 -3.01 -4.12
N VAL A 84 3.66 -1.86 -3.89
CA VAL A 84 3.31 -1.43 -2.52
C VAL A 84 2.22 -2.33 -1.91
N LEU A 85 1.19 -2.68 -2.69
CA LEU A 85 0.06 -3.48 -2.19
C LEU A 85 0.46 -4.93 -1.92
N GLU A 86 1.40 -5.51 -2.66
CA GLU A 86 1.93 -6.87 -2.44
C GLU A 86 2.63 -7.04 -1.09
N ARG A 87 3.13 -5.93 -0.51
CA ARG A 87 3.78 -5.92 0.81
C ARG A 87 2.79 -5.84 1.98
N LEU A 88 1.54 -5.51 1.68
CA LEU A 88 0.46 -5.38 2.66
C LEU A 88 -0.43 -6.63 2.63
N ASN A 89 -0.91 -7.06 3.78
CA ASN A 89 -1.96 -8.05 3.85
C ASN A 89 -3.31 -7.39 3.49
N ILE A 90 -3.69 -7.46 2.23
CA ILE A 90 -4.90 -6.82 1.71
C ILE A 90 -6.13 -7.64 2.07
N LYS A 91 -7.11 -7.00 2.71
CA LYS A 91 -8.45 -7.55 2.86
C LYS A 91 -9.19 -7.45 1.53
N GLU A 92 -9.27 -8.57 0.82
CA GLU A 92 -9.97 -8.65 -0.45
C GLU A 92 -11.49 -8.60 -0.21
N ASN A 93 -12.08 -7.41 -0.34
CA ASN A 93 -13.52 -7.26 -0.28
C ASN A 93 -14.14 -7.80 -1.58
N ASN A 94 -14.57 -9.06 -1.57
CA ASN A 94 -15.33 -9.74 -2.65
C ASN A 94 -16.66 -9.04 -3.06
N ARG A 95 -16.94 -7.82 -2.58
CA ARG A 95 -18.21 -7.09 -2.78
C ARG A 95 -18.46 -6.67 -4.22
N GLU A 96 -17.43 -6.54 -5.05
CA GLU A 96 -17.62 -6.29 -6.49
C GLU A 96 -17.79 -7.59 -7.28
N GLN A 97 -17.26 -8.72 -6.80
CA GLN A 97 -17.42 -10.02 -7.45
C GLN A 97 -18.86 -10.56 -7.29
N GLU A 98 -19.52 -10.27 -6.17
CA GLU A 98 -20.95 -10.63 -5.96
C GLU A 98 -21.92 -9.89 -6.89
N ARG A 99 -21.60 -8.67 -7.34
CA ARG A 99 -22.44 -7.94 -8.30
C ARG A 99 -22.39 -8.53 -9.70
N PHE A 100 -21.30 -9.22 -10.07
CA PHE A 100 -21.23 -9.94 -11.35
C PHE A 100 -21.86 -11.35 -11.28
N ILE A 101 -21.72 -12.04 -10.14
CA ILE A 101 -22.30 -13.40 -9.98
C ILE A 101 -23.83 -13.34 -9.87
N SER A 102 -24.40 -12.27 -9.32
CA SER A 102 -25.86 -12.11 -9.18
C SER A 102 -26.60 -11.99 -10.52
N ASN A 103 -25.90 -11.71 -11.63
CA ASN A 103 -26.49 -11.62 -12.97
C ASN A 103 -26.32 -12.89 -13.84
N SER A 104 -25.66 -13.94 -13.33
CA SER A 104 -25.36 -15.16 -14.12
C SER A 104 -26.10 -16.43 -13.68
N ASN A 105 -27.16 -16.31 -12.86
CA ASN A 105 -27.93 -17.46 -12.37
C ASN A 105 -29.38 -17.50 -12.91
N ASN A 106 -29.55 -17.39 -14.23
CA ASN A 106 -30.80 -17.78 -14.89
C ASN A 106 -30.56 -18.86 -15.95
N SER A 107 -29.88 -19.93 -15.57
CA SER A 107 -29.77 -21.16 -16.36
C SER A 107 -29.99 -22.37 -15.47
N ASN A 108 -31.20 -22.92 -15.60
CA ASN A 108 -31.65 -24.24 -15.18
C ASN A 108 -30.53 -25.26 -14.90
N SER A 109 -30.41 -25.71 -13.66
CA SER A 109 -30.14 -27.13 -13.44
C SER A 109 -30.77 -27.61 -12.12
N ASN A 110 -31.75 -28.49 -12.28
CA ASN A 110 -32.25 -29.35 -11.22
C ASN A 110 -31.11 -30.27 -10.78
N LYS A 111 -30.46 -29.99 -9.66
CA LYS A 111 -29.66 -31.00 -8.96
C LYS A 111 -30.01 -31.02 -7.48
N LYS A 112 -30.67 -32.12 -7.16
CA LYS A 112 -31.20 -32.55 -5.88
C LYS A 112 -30.05 -32.80 -4.88
N GLU A 113 -30.24 -32.24 -3.69
CA GLU A 113 -29.80 -32.70 -2.36
C GLU A 113 -28.41 -33.34 -2.20
N ASP A 114 -27.55 -32.71 -1.39
CA ASP A 114 -27.16 -33.36 -0.14
C ASP A 114 -26.79 -32.32 0.92
N LEU A 115 -27.48 -32.41 2.06
CA LEU A 115 -27.37 -31.52 3.21
C LEU A 115 -26.29 -32.05 4.14
N THR A 116 -25.11 -31.43 4.13
CA THR A 116 -24.15 -31.54 5.23
C THR A 116 -23.96 -30.18 5.89
N ASN A 117 -24.83 -29.92 6.87
CA ASN A 117 -24.67 -28.88 7.88
C ASN A 117 -23.44 -29.20 8.75
N ASN A 118 -22.29 -28.62 8.42
CA ASN A 118 -21.23 -28.43 9.40
C ASN A 118 -21.28 -26.98 9.85
N GLY A 119 -21.84 -26.79 11.04
CA GLY A 119 -21.85 -25.53 11.77
C GLY A 119 -20.43 -25.04 12.03
N ARG A 120 -19.90 -24.27 11.09
CA ARG A 120 -18.85 -23.28 11.34
C ARG A 120 -19.56 -22.04 11.84
N THR A 121 -19.64 -21.90 13.16
CA THR A 121 -19.65 -20.58 13.79
C THR A 121 -18.47 -19.82 13.22
N SER A 122 -18.71 -18.98 12.22
CA SER A 122 -17.84 -17.88 11.82
C SER A 122 -17.87 -16.89 12.99
N VAL A 123 -17.17 -17.24 14.06
CA VAL A 123 -16.55 -16.25 14.92
C VAL A 123 -15.77 -15.40 13.94
N ALA A 124 -16.20 -14.17 13.73
CA ALA A 124 -15.47 -13.18 12.97
C ALA A 124 -14.14 -13.00 13.70
N SER A 125 -13.18 -13.87 13.43
CA SER A 125 -11.78 -13.55 13.61
C SER A 125 -11.62 -12.28 12.81
N THR A 126 -11.43 -11.16 13.51
CA THR A 126 -10.74 -9.99 12.98
C THR A 126 -9.55 -10.53 12.22
N GLU A 127 -9.71 -10.67 10.90
CA GLU A 127 -8.63 -11.11 10.04
C GLU A 127 -7.51 -10.11 10.26
N ASP A 128 -6.30 -10.62 10.47
CA ASP A 128 -5.13 -9.79 10.73
C ASP A 128 -4.71 -9.16 9.40
N TYR A 129 -5.35 -8.06 8.99
CA TYR A 129 -5.10 -7.39 7.72
C TYR A 129 -4.49 -6.01 7.95
N ASP A 130 -3.72 -5.57 6.97
CA ASP A 130 -3.04 -4.27 7.01
C ASP A 130 -3.89 -3.18 6.36
N PHE A 131 -4.55 -3.51 5.25
CA PHE A 131 -5.26 -2.55 4.43
C PHE A 131 -6.51 -3.16 3.77
N ASP A 132 -7.64 -2.46 3.85
CA ASP A 132 -8.87 -2.73 3.10
C ASP A 132 -8.93 -1.76 1.92
N LEU A 133 -8.50 -2.22 0.75
CA LEU A 133 -8.46 -1.45 -0.48
C LEU A 133 -9.88 -1.10 -0.96
N LYS A 134 -10.16 0.20 -1.15
CA LYS A 134 -11.42 0.70 -1.70
C LYS A 134 -11.30 1.13 -3.15
N HIS A 135 -10.21 1.81 -3.50
CA HIS A 135 -10.06 2.39 -4.83
C HIS A 135 -8.59 2.56 -5.21
N ARG A 136 -8.28 2.38 -6.49
CA ARG A 136 -6.98 2.69 -7.10
C ARG A 136 -7.14 3.83 -8.10
N TYR A 137 -6.34 4.86 -7.96
CA TYR A 137 -6.36 5.97 -8.91
C TYR A 137 -5.45 5.66 -10.10
N SER A 138 -5.96 5.85 -11.32
CA SER A 138 -5.21 5.59 -12.56
C SER A 138 -4.43 6.80 -13.08
N VAL A 139 -4.80 8.00 -12.63
CA VAL A 139 -4.24 9.26 -13.13
C VAL A 139 -3.17 9.82 -12.18
N VAL A 140 -3.38 9.62 -10.88
CA VAL A 140 -2.45 9.97 -9.81
C VAL A 140 -1.92 8.69 -9.19
N ASN A 141 -0.65 8.68 -8.80
CA ASN A 141 -0.06 7.52 -8.19
C ASN A 141 -0.52 7.38 -6.74
N GLY A 142 -1.64 6.71 -6.52
CA GLY A 142 -2.18 6.52 -5.19
C GLY A 142 -3.38 5.58 -5.14
N PHE A 143 -3.77 5.25 -3.93
CA PHE A 143 -4.95 4.42 -3.66
C PHE A 143 -5.62 4.85 -2.35
N SER A 144 -6.89 4.50 -2.18
CA SER A 144 -7.64 4.77 -0.96
C SER A 144 -8.18 3.50 -0.35
N GLY A 145 -8.28 3.47 0.96
CA GLY A 145 -8.82 2.33 1.69
C GLY A 145 -8.93 2.60 3.17
N LYS A 146 -9.24 1.56 3.93
CA LYS A 146 -9.05 1.61 5.38
C LYS A 146 -7.72 0.99 5.74
N VAL A 147 -7.01 1.59 6.69
CA VAL A 147 -5.72 1.10 7.15
C VAL A 147 -5.79 0.81 8.64
N THR A 148 -5.16 -0.28 9.08
CA THR A 148 -4.97 -0.58 10.50
C THR A 148 -3.69 0.10 11.01
N LYS A 149 -3.49 0.15 12.33
CA LYS A 149 -2.25 0.71 12.90
C LYS A 149 -0.98 0.01 12.37
N ALA A 150 -1.00 -1.33 12.29
CA ALA A 150 0.10 -2.11 11.75
C ALA A 150 0.31 -1.86 10.24
N GLY A 151 -0.78 -1.75 9.47
CA GLY A 151 -0.70 -1.39 8.06
C GLY A 151 -0.13 0.01 7.83
N LEU A 152 -0.46 0.97 8.70
CA LEU A 152 0.09 2.31 8.62
C LEU A 152 1.60 2.28 8.85
N GLU A 153 2.08 1.59 9.89
CA GLU A 153 3.53 1.47 10.16
C GLU A 153 4.30 0.93 8.94
N LYS A 154 3.79 -0.12 8.27
CA LYS A 154 4.36 -0.66 7.03
C LYS A 154 4.41 0.37 5.90
N LEU A 155 3.34 1.16 5.72
CA LEU A 155 3.30 2.23 4.73
C LEU A 155 4.30 3.35 5.03
N LEU A 156 4.62 3.61 6.31
CA LEU A 156 5.60 4.64 6.69
C LEU A 156 7.05 4.19 6.46
N GLU A 157 7.30 2.89 6.50
CA GLU A 157 8.60 2.30 6.19
C GLU A 157 8.84 2.16 4.69
N ASP A 158 7.78 2.23 3.87
CA ASP A 158 7.87 2.09 2.42
C ASP A 158 8.40 3.36 1.76
N ASN A 159 9.51 3.21 1.02
CA ASN A 159 10.18 4.32 0.35
C ASN A 159 9.40 4.88 -0.85
N LEU A 160 8.38 4.18 -1.36
CA LEU A 160 7.53 4.61 -2.46
C LEU A 160 6.35 5.47 -1.98
N VAL A 161 6.03 5.44 -0.69
CA VAL A 161 4.96 6.26 -0.12
C VAL A 161 5.46 7.70 0.06
N GLU A 162 4.67 8.66 -0.40
CA GLU A 162 4.95 10.08 -0.26
C GLU A 162 4.15 10.70 0.89
N LYS A 163 2.84 10.41 0.93
CA LYS A 163 1.90 10.99 1.88
C LYS A 163 0.78 10.02 2.23
N VAL A 164 0.30 10.07 3.47
CA VAL A 164 -0.96 9.45 3.91
C VAL A 164 -1.87 10.56 4.50
N GLU A 165 -3.07 10.71 3.94
CA GLU A 165 -4.06 11.72 4.32
C GLU A 165 -5.48 11.14 4.41
N VAL A 166 -6.44 11.90 4.95
CA VAL A 166 -7.85 11.50 5.10
C VAL A 166 -8.71 12.13 4.01
#